data_AF-A0A6P4IVP1-F1
#
_entry.id   AF-A0A6P4IVP1-F1
#
_cell.length_a   1.000
_cell.length_b   1.000
_cell.length_c   1.000
_cell.angle_alpha   90.00
_cell.angle_beta   90.00
_cell.angle_gamma   90.00
#
_symmetry.space_group_name_H-M   'P 1'
#
loop_
_entity.id
_entity.type
_entity.pdbx_description
1 polymer ?
#
loop_
_entity_poly.entity_id
_entity_poly.type
_entity_poly.pdbx_seq_one_letter_code
_entity_poly.pdbx_strand_id
1 'polypeptide(L)'
;MPLTYIYFTQPTSSPSAHGRTSRILQTLEIRRQLPEVCTRWVLKTPSDNEFCLGNVDSGACNGDFGGPAGKLISYRRKLRFIQIGIASLSNSQCKYASIYTDVLSHVDWILSVERQIGQIG
;
A
#
# COMPACT_ATOMS: atom_id res chain seq x y z
N MET A 1 -2.20 -16.02 -0.37
CA MET A 1 -2.28 -15.45 -1.73
C MET A 1 -1.67 -14.05 -1.70
N PRO A 2 -0.82 -13.67 -2.66
CA PRO A 2 -0.18 -12.36 -2.68
C PRO A 2 -1.19 -11.23 -2.93
N LEU A 3 -0.83 -10.03 -2.48
CA LEU A 3 -1.53 -8.78 -2.76
C LEU A 3 -0.81 -8.06 -3.90
N THR A 4 -1.57 -7.41 -4.78
CA THR A 4 -1.02 -6.62 -5.87
C THR A 4 -0.93 -5.18 -5.41
N TYR A 5 0.29 -4.69 -5.28
CA TYR A 5 0.54 -3.30 -4.99
C TYR A 5 0.89 -2.57 -6.28
N ILE A 6 0.18 -1.47 -6.52
CA ILE A 6 0.43 -0.59 -7.65
C ILE A 6 1.24 0.56 -7.08
N TYR A 7 2.42 0.80 -7.66
CA TYR A 7 3.37 1.76 -7.12
C TYR A 7 4.21 2.33 -8.25
N PHE A 8 4.87 3.45 -7.97
CA PHE A 8 5.92 3.95 -8.83
C PHE A 8 7.23 3.44 -8.25
N THR A 9 8.03 2.69 -9.02
CA THR A 9 9.35 2.27 -8.52
C THR A 9 10.16 3.50 -8.15
N GLN A 10 10.42 3.66 -6.86
CA GLN A 10 11.58 4.39 -6.41
C GLN A 10 12.80 3.50 -6.48
N PRO A 11 13.97 4.11 -6.52
CA PRO A 11 15.03 3.45 -7.22
C PRO A 11 16.28 3.42 -6.32
N THR A 12 16.89 2.24 -6.21
CA THR A 12 17.91 1.84 -5.21
C THR A 12 18.86 2.95 -4.71
N SER A 13 19.27 2.94 -3.41
CA SER A 13 20.46 3.59 -2.76
C SER A 13 21.41 2.66 -1.97
N SER A 14 22.30 1.90 -2.62
CA SER A 14 23.70 1.79 -2.15
C SER A 14 24.43 3.10 -2.52
N PRO A 15 25.68 3.41 -2.15
CA PRO A 15 26.30 4.72 -2.45
C PRO A 15 26.38 5.10 -3.95
N SER A 16 26.00 4.20 -4.87
CA SER A 16 25.79 4.47 -6.31
C SER A 16 24.32 4.55 -6.71
N ALA A 17 23.44 4.78 -5.75
CA ALA A 17 22.08 4.41 -5.93
C ALA A 17 21.22 5.65 -5.52
N HIS A 18 21.31 6.65 -6.40
CA HIS A 18 20.11 7.38 -6.75
C HIS A 18 19.51 6.51 -7.82
N GLY A 19 18.56 5.65 -7.49
CA GLY A 19 17.92 5.03 -8.61
C GLY A 19 17.15 6.13 -9.40
N ARG A 20 16.57 5.73 -10.51
CA ARG A 20 15.72 6.59 -11.32
C ARG A 20 14.26 6.46 -10.93
N THR A 21 13.64 7.57 -10.52
CA THR A 21 12.17 7.67 -10.43
C THR A 21 11.62 7.27 -11.79
N SER A 22 10.76 6.25 -11.85
CA SER A 22 10.14 5.85 -13.11
C SER A 22 8.96 6.76 -13.41
N ARG A 23 8.88 7.29 -14.65
CA ARG A 23 7.65 7.92 -15.16
C ARG A 23 6.60 6.88 -15.58
N ILE A 24 6.95 5.60 -15.51
CA ILE A 24 6.11 4.47 -15.91
C ILE A 24 5.59 3.79 -14.64
N LEU A 25 4.28 3.63 -14.56
CA LEU A 25 3.60 2.90 -13.49
C LEU A 25 4.10 1.45 -13.44
N GLN A 26 4.37 0.94 -12.24
CA GLN A 26 4.82 -0.43 -12.01
C GLN A 26 3.85 -1.15 -11.07
N THR A 27 3.95 -2.48 -11.04
CA THR A 27 3.19 -3.31 -10.10
C THR A 27 4.11 -4.33 -9.46
N LEU A 28 3.86 -4.65 -8.20
CA LEU A 28 4.64 -5.60 -7.44
C LEU A 28 3.72 -6.45 -6.59
N GLU A 29 4.08 -7.71 -6.47
CA GLU A 29 3.44 -8.60 -5.52
C GLU A 29 4.06 -8.42 -4.14
N ILE A 30 3.26 -7.91 -3.21
CA ILE A 30 3.63 -7.80 -1.80
C ILE A 30 2.70 -8.66 -0.95
N ARG A 31 3.07 -8.85 0.31
CA ARG A 31 2.32 -9.73 1.23
C ARG A 31 2.00 -8.97 2.50
N ARG A 32 0.85 -9.32 3.09
CA ARG A 32 0.52 -8.94 4.47
C ARG A 32 1.55 -9.56 5.40
N GLN A 33 2.18 -8.71 6.18
CA GLN A 33 3.16 -9.09 7.19
C GLN A 33 2.50 -9.03 8.57
N LEU A 34 3.12 -9.71 9.53
CA LEU A 34 2.70 -9.59 10.92
C LEU A 34 3.05 -8.19 11.45
N PRO A 35 2.27 -7.63 12.41
CA PRO A 35 2.50 -6.29 12.97
C PRO A 35 3.93 -6.07 13.52
N GLU A 36 4.57 -7.13 14.00
CA GLU A 36 5.94 -7.09 14.55
C GLU A 36 6.97 -6.74 13.48
N VAL A 37 6.70 -7.05 12.21
CA VAL A 37 7.59 -6.70 11.09
C VAL A 37 7.64 -5.18 10.91
N CYS A 38 6.49 -4.52 10.94
CA CYS A 38 6.44 -3.05 10.90
C CYS A 38 6.98 -2.42 12.18
N THR A 39 6.71 -3.03 13.34
CA THR A 39 7.29 -2.57 14.61
C THR A 39 8.82 -2.58 14.55
N ARG A 40 9.41 -3.62 13.95
CA ARG A 40 10.86 -3.76 13.81
C ARG A 40 11.47 -2.81 12.77
N TRP A 41 10.85 -2.70 11.60
CA TRP A 41 11.47 -2.03 10.45
C TRP A 41 10.99 -0.60 10.23
N VAL A 42 9.76 -0.27 10.61
CA VAL A 42 9.15 1.07 10.49
C VAL A 42 9.14 1.80 11.84
N LEU A 43 9.51 1.11 12.94
CA LEU A 43 9.51 1.65 14.30
C LEU A 43 8.12 2.13 14.78
N LYS A 44 7.06 1.56 14.19
CA LYS A 44 5.67 1.80 14.55
C LYS A 44 4.89 0.49 14.48
N THR A 45 4.14 0.20 15.53
CA THR A 45 3.15 -0.88 15.51
C THR A 45 1.90 -0.38 14.79
N PRO A 46 1.39 -1.10 13.77
CA PRO A 46 0.11 -0.76 13.14
C PRO A 46 -1.02 -0.76 14.17
N SER A 47 -1.89 0.24 14.13
CA SER A 47 -3.13 0.28 14.90
C SER A 47 -4.24 -0.54 14.21
N ASP A 48 -5.42 -0.62 14.83
CA ASP A 48 -6.52 -1.48 14.36
C ASP A 48 -7.03 -1.15 12.96
N ASN A 49 -6.85 0.10 12.49
CA ASN A 49 -7.25 0.56 11.17
C ASN A 49 -6.06 0.64 10.19
N GLU A 50 -4.98 -0.06 10.50
CA GLU A 50 -3.76 -0.14 9.72
C GLU A 50 -3.25 -1.58 9.61
N PHE A 51 -2.42 -1.84 8.62
CA PHE A 51 -1.77 -3.14 8.48
C PHE A 51 -0.40 -3.03 7.82
N CYS A 52 0.42 -4.06 8.06
CA CYS A 52 1.77 -4.13 7.54
C CYS A 52 1.80 -4.83 6.18
N LEU A 53 2.45 -4.23 5.19
CA LEU A 53 2.78 -4.87 3.92
C LEU A 53 4.25 -4.71 3.58
N GLY A 54 4.81 -5.69 2.89
CA GLY A 54 6.17 -5.61 2.36
C GLY A 54 6.77 -6.97 2.05
N ASN A 55 7.99 -6.98 1.55
CA ASN A 55 8.86 -8.14 1.43
C ASN A 55 10.33 -7.72 1.60
N VAL A 56 11.27 -8.67 1.56
CA VAL A 56 12.71 -8.42 1.82
C VAL A 56 13.28 -7.30 0.94
N ASP A 57 12.86 -7.24 -0.32
CA ASP A 57 13.45 -6.32 -1.31
C ASP A 57 12.59 -5.08 -1.58
N SER A 58 11.40 -4.97 -0.98
CA SER A 58 10.47 -3.89 -1.27
C SER A 58 9.55 -3.49 -0.11
N GLY A 59 9.34 -2.18 -0.02
CA GLY A 59 8.27 -1.51 0.70
C GLY A 59 7.83 -0.29 -0.11
N ALA A 60 6.75 0.36 0.32
CA ALA A 60 6.37 1.67 -0.18
C ALA A 60 7.49 2.68 0.08
N CYS A 61 7.72 3.59 -0.87
CA CYS A 61 8.62 4.73 -0.69
C CYS A 61 7.85 6.04 -0.58
N ASN A 62 8.58 7.14 -0.33
CA ASN A 62 8.01 8.49 -0.23
C ASN A 62 7.17 8.89 -1.45
N GLY A 63 7.51 8.42 -2.65
CA GLY A 63 6.74 8.68 -3.87
C GLY A 63 5.44 7.87 -4.00
N ASP A 64 5.23 6.88 -3.14
CA ASP A 64 4.08 5.97 -3.22
C ASP A 64 3.02 6.24 -2.15
N PHE A 65 3.28 7.15 -1.21
CA PHE A 65 2.32 7.50 -0.16
C PHE A 65 1.01 8.03 -0.76
N GLY A 66 -0.12 7.60 -0.20
CA GLY A 66 -1.45 7.81 -0.77
C GLY A 66 -1.82 6.83 -1.89
N GLY A 67 -0.87 6.06 -2.42
CA GLY A 67 -1.08 5.10 -3.49
C GLY A 67 -1.85 3.84 -3.06
N PRO A 68 -2.61 3.22 -3.97
CA PRO A 68 -3.44 2.06 -3.66
C PRO A 68 -2.66 0.74 -3.60
N ALA A 69 -2.88 -0.03 -2.54
CA ALA A 69 -2.62 -1.46 -2.52
C ALA A 69 -3.94 -2.22 -2.69
N GLY A 70 -3.93 -3.31 -3.45
CA GLY A 70 -5.14 -4.04 -3.76
C GLY A 70 -4.93 -5.52 -4.04
N LYS A 71 -6.00 -6.14 -4.51
CA LYS A 71 -6.00 -7.53 -4.95
C LYS A 71 -6.89 -7.68 -6.16
N LEU A 72 -6.45 -8.48 -7.12
CA LEU A 72 -7.32 -8.97 -8.17
C LEU A 72 -8.21 -10.09 -7.61
N ILE A 73 -9.53 -9.88 -7.64
CA ILE A 73 -10.52 -10.89 -7.28
C ILE A 73 -11.40 -11.22 -8.48
N SER A 74 -11.87 -12.46 -8.55
CA SER A 74 -12.88 -12.85 -9.53
C SER A 74 -14.26 -12.44 -9.00
N TYR A 75 -14.93 -11.52 -9.69
CA TYR A 75 -16.30 -11.11 -9.38
C TYR A 75 -17.15 -11.15 -10.64
N ARG A 76 -18.22 -11.96 -10.62
CA ARG A 76 -19.11 -12.20 -11.77
C ARG A 76 -18.34 -12.57 -13.04
N ARG A 77 -17.42 -13.54 -12.93
CA ARG A 77 -16.54 -14.04 -14.01
C ARG A 77 -15.61 -12.98 -14.64
N LYS A 78 -15.41 -11.83 -14.00
CA LYS A 78 -14.45 -10.80 -14.41
C LYS A 78 -13.44 -10.56 -13.28
N LEU A 79 -12.16 -10.44 -13.63
CA LEU A 79 -11.14 -9.99 -12.69
C LEU A 79 -11.34 -8.50 -12.41
N ARG A 80 -11.36 -8.14 -11.13
CA ARG A 80 -11.48 -6.76 -10.67
C ARG A 80 -10.43 -6.49 -9.62
N PHE A 81 -9.77 -5.34 -9.74
CA PHE A 81 -8.90 -4.82 -8.70
C PHE A 81 -9.76 -4.21 -7.60
N ILE A 82 -9.55 -4.66 -6.37
CA ILE A 82 -10.15 -4.08 -5.18
C ILE A 82 -9.03 -3.46 -4.36
N GLN A 83 -9.16 -2.17 -4.06
CA GLN A 83 -8.26 -1.47 -3.16
C GLN A 83 -8.54 -1.90 -1.73
N ILE A 84 -7.51 -2.36 -1.04
CA ILE A 84 -7.57 -2.82 0.36
C ILE A 84 -6.69 -1.98 1.27
N GLY A 85 -5.74 -1.22 0.70
CA GLY A 85 -4.80 -0.42 1.46
C GLY A 85 -4.46 0.90 0.80
N ILE A 86 -4.03 1.86 1.61
CA ILE A 86 -3.43 3.12 1.17
C ILE A 86 -2.06 3.22 1.84
N ALA A 87 -0.99 3.38 1.05
CA ALA A 87 0.36 3.50 1.60
C ALA A 87 0.46 4.75 2.49
N SER A 88 0.93 4.60 3.72
CA SER A 88 0.90 5.68 4.72
C SER A 88 2.29 6.00 5.28
N LEU A 89 3.02 4.98 5.73
CA LEU A 89 4.32 5.17 6.38
C LEU A 89 5.29 4.05 6.01
N SER A 90 6.56 4.38 5.88
CA SER A 90 7.62 3.41 5.57
C SER A 90 8.92 3.80 6.25
N ASN A 91 9.92 2.92 6.14
CA ASN A 91 11.28 3.24 6.55
C ASN A 91 12.06 3.96 5.44
N SER A 92 13.18 4.57 5.81
CA SER A 92 14.04 5.32 4.89
C SER A 92 14.72 4.45 3.83
N GLN A 93 14.76 3.13 4.02
CA GLN A 93 15.36 2.20 3.06
C GLN A 93 14.36 1.73 1.99
N CYS A 94 13.06 1.99 2.18
CA CYS A 94 11.96 1.47 1.36
C CYS A 94 12.02 -0.05 1.11
N LYS A 95 12.40 -0.80 2.14
CA LYS A 95 12.52 -2.26 2.10
C LYS A 95 11.81 -2.86 3.29
N TYR A 96 11.61 -4.18 3.26
CA TYR A 96 11.08 -4.99 4.36
C TYR A 96 9.59 -4.78 4.67
N ALA A 97 9.18 -3.54 4.97
CA ALA A 97 7.85 -3.24 5.45
C ALA A 97 7.46 -1.77 5.32
N SER A 98 6.15 -1.57 5.15
CA SER A 98 5.47 -0.27 5.21
C SER A 98 4.08 -0.47 5.82
N ILE A 99 3.60 0.56 6.49
CA ILE A 99 2.26 0.61 7.08
C ILE A 99 1.29 1.20 6.06
N TYR A 100 0.14 0.56 5.95
CA TYR A 100 -0.96 0.96 5.11
C TYR A 100 -2.21 1.19 5.96
N THR A 101 -2.99 2.20 5.60
CA THR A 101 -4.37 2.34 6.12
C THR A 101 -5.21 1.17 5.61
N ASP A 102 -5.93 0.48 6.49
CA ASP A 102 -6.91 -0.54 6.14
C ASP A 102 -8.16 0.11 5.54
N VAL A 103 -8.28 0.06 4.22
CA VAL A 103 -9.42 0.64 3.50
C VAL A 103 -10.71 -0.08 3.87
N LEU A 104 -10.65 -1.38 4.14
CA LEU A 104 -11.85 -2.17 4.48
C LEU A 104 -12.42 -1.73 5.84
N SER A 105 -11.57 -1.33 6.79
CA SER A 105 -12.01 -0.77 8.07
C SER A 105 -12.69 0.60 7.95
N HIS A 106 -12.57 1.28 6.80
CA HIS A 106 -13.14 2.61 6.56
C HIS A 106 -14.29 2.61 5.54
N VAL A 107 -14.78 1.45 5.09
CA VAL A 107 -15.83 1.37 4.04
C VAL A 107 -17.10 2.13 4.42
N ASP A 108 -17.54 2.03 5.67
CA ASP A 108 -18.75 2.73 6.11
C ASP A 108 -18.59 4.25 6.05
N TRP A 109 -17.41 4.76 6.44
CA TRP A 109 -17.08 6.18 6.30
C TRP A 109 -17.06 6.60 4.82
N ILE A 110 -16.41 5.83 3.95
CA ILE A 110 -16.35 6.12 2.50
C ILE A 110 -17.76 6.19 1.90
N LEU A 111 -18.62 5.20 2.22
CA LEU A 111 -20.01 5.18 1.75
C LEU A 111 -20.85 6.32 2.32
N SER A 112 -20.59 6.75 3.56
CA SER A 112 -21.28 7.89 4.16
C SER A 112 -20.97 9.20 3.41
N VAL A 113 -19.69 9.42 3.06
CA VAL A 113 -19.25 10.60 2.32
C VAL A 113 -19.78 10.58 0.88
N GLU A 114 -19.73 9.42 0.21
CA GLU A 114 -20.25 9.27 -1.15
C GLU A 114 -21.73 9.61 -1.24
N ARG A 115 -22.56 9.11 -0.31
CA ARG A 115 -23.99 9.41 -0.26
C ARG A 115 -24.28 10.88 0.03
N GLN A 116 -23.48 11.51 0.89
CA GLN A 116 -23.63 12.95 1.18
C GLN A 116 -23.35 13.79 -0.07
N ILE A 117 -22.25 13.50 -0.78
CA ILE A 117 -21.88 14.24 -1.99
C ILE A 117 -22.88 13.97 -3.13
N GLY A 118 -23.33 12.73 -3.29
CA GLY A 118 -24.31 12.35 -4.33
C GLY A 118 -25.71 12.94 -4.12
N GLN A 119 -26.00 13.52 -2.96
CA GLN A 119 -27.23 14.27 -2.68
C GLN A 119 -27.11 15.78 -2.92
N ILE A 120 -25.89 16.28 -3.15
CA ILE A 120 -25.59 17.70 -3.38
C ILE A 120 -25.51 18.02 -4.89
N GLY A 121 -25.43 17.01 -5.76
CA GLY A 121 -25.51 17.12 -7.21
C GLY A 121 -26.89 16.79 -7.76
#